data_AF-A0A6N8UBV7-F1
#
_entry.id   AF-A0A6N8UBV7-F1
#
_cell.length_a   1.000
_cell.length_b   1.000
_cell.length_c   1.000
_cell.angle_alpha   90.00
_cell.angle_beta   90.00
_cell.angle_gamma   90.00
#
_symmetry.space_group_name_H-M   'P 1'
#
loop_
_entity.id
_entity.type
_entity.pdbx_description
1 polymer ?
#
loop_
_entity_poly.entity_id
_entity_poly.type
_entity_poly.pdbx_seq_one_letter_code
_entity_poly.pdbx_strand_id
1 'polypeptide(L)'
;MQNDYTSVYNGNKTLILYYKIEQTRSDPAKHFTYFVERVSDGLKIYEDTFRGENIAWYDNQSLVLTPYVGIIQKPDDSLLNGNGDVKKETTKNNNKQIIKIN
;
A
#
# COMPACT_ATOMS: atom_id res chain seq x y z
N MET A 1 19.96 -8.79 14.10
CA MET A 1 19.23 -8.51 12.85
C MET A 1 18.09 -7.58 13.25
N GLN A 2 18.22 -6.30 12.90
CA GLN A 2 17.23 -5.28 13.22
C GLN A 2 16.09 -5.46 12.21
N ASN A 3 14.93 -5.91 12.67
CA ASN A 3 13.76 -6.00 11.80
C ASN A 3 13.30 -4.55 11.56
N ASP A 4 13.70 -3.95 10.45
CA ASP A 4 13.50 -2.52 10.13
C ASP A 4 12.04 -2.20 9.79
N TYR A 5 11.14 -2.40 10.75
CA TYR A 5 9.79 -1.88 10.69
C TYR A 5 9.81 -0.40 11.08
N THR A 6 9.16 0.43 10.28
CA THR A 6 8.74 1.78 10.68
C THR A 6 7.55 1.65 11.62
N SER A 7 7.49 2.44 12.68
CA SER A 7 6.39 2.47 13.63
C SER A 7 5.73 3.84 13.70
N VAL A 8 4.39 3.85 13.77
CA VAL A 8 3.58 5.08 13.83
C VAL A 8 2.41 4.88 14.79
N TYR A 9 2.33 5.70 15.84
CA TYR A 9 1.18 5.73 16.75
C TYR A 9 -0.07 6.27 16.06
N ASN A 10 -1.23 5.76 16.45
CA ASN A 10 -2.51 6.41 16.18
C ASN A 10 -2.64 7.72 17.00
N GLY A 11 -3.66 8.54 16.72
CA GLY A 11 -3.78 9.89 17.29
C GLY A 11 -3.86 9.94 18.82
N ASN A 12 -4.52 8.98 19.45
CA ASN A 12 -4.62 8.86 20.91
C ASN A 12 -3.53 7.98 21.56
N LYS A 13 -2.57 7.47 20.77
CA LYS A 13 -1.44 6.62 21.20
C LYS A 13 -1.85 5.33 21.91
N THR A 14 -3.01 4.76 21.59
CA THR A 14 -3.43 3.44 22.11
C THR A 14 -2.99 2.30 21.21
N LEU A 15 -2.70 2.57 19.93
CA LEU A 15 -2.28 1.59 18.93
C LEU A 15 -1.01 2.05 18.22
N ILE A 16 -0.18 1.09 17.81
CA ILE A 16 1.01 1.33 16.98
C ILE A 16 0.86 0.52 15.70
N LEU A 17 0.95 1.20 14.56
CA LEU A 17 1.13 0.56 13.27
C LEU A 17 2.63 0.32 13.06
N TYR A 18 3.01 -0.91 12.79
CA TYR A 18 4.33 -1.28 12.30
C TYR A 18 4.24 -1.67 10.84
N TYR A 19 5.11 -1.17 9.98
CA TYR A 19 5.18 -1.60 8.59
C TYR A 19 6.61 -1.60 8.04
N LYS A 20 6.89 -2.51 7.12
CA LYS A 20 8.08 -2.52 6.27
C LYS A 20 7.69 -2.39 4.81
N ILE A 21 8.57 -1.82 4.01
CA ILE A 21 8.36 -1.61 2.57
C ILE A 21 9.38 -2.44 1.80
N GLU A 22 8.89 -3.23 0.86
CA GLU A 22 9.69 -3.95 -0.12
C GLU A 22 9.32 -3.45 -1.52
N GLN A 23 10.31 -2.99 -2.29
CA GLN A 23 10.13 -2.55 -3.67
C GLN A 23 11.21 -3.19 -4.54
N THR A 24 10.79 -3.86 -5.61
CA THR A 24 11.69 -4.48 -6.58
C THR A 24 11.81 -3.58 -7.81
N ARG A 25 12.90 -3.68 -8.57
CA ARG A 25 13.06 -2.91 -9.82
C ARG A 25 12.03 -3.29 -10.90
N SER A 26 11.48 -4.50 -10.83
CA SER A 26 10.50 -5.02 -11.77
C SER A 26 9.06 -4.64 -11.43
N ASP A 27 8.78 -4.23 -10.18
CA ASP A 27 7.46 -3.80 -9.74
C ASP A 27 7.49 -2.35 -9.25
N PRO A 28 6.86 -1.40 -9.97
CA PRO A 28 6.82 -0.02 -9.54
C PRO A 28 5.96 0.21 -8.28
N ALA A 29 5.11 -0.75 -7.88
CA ALA A 29 4.34 -0.66 -6.66
C ALA A 29 5.16 -1.08 -5.43
N LYS A 30 4.86 -0.47 -4.28
CA LYS A 30 5.45 -0.85 -3.00
C LYS A 30 4.66 -2.01 -2.40
N HIS A 31 5.35 -2.98 -1.83
CA HIS A 31 4.77 -4.04 -1.02
C HIS A 31 4.95 -3.71 0.45
N PHE A 32 3.85 -3.54 1.16
CA PHE A 32 3.81 -3.30 2.59
C PHE A 32 3.54 -4.63 3.30
N THR A 33 4.36 -4.98 4.27
CA THR A 33 3.99 -5.95 5.32
C THR A 33 3.79 -5.16 6.59
N TYR A 34 2.63 -5.29 7.22
CA TYR A 34 2.28 -4.45 8.36
C TYR A 34 1.47 -5.19 9.41
N PHE A 35 1.57 -4.70 10.64
CA PHE A 35 0.77 -5.18 11.75
C PHE A 35 0.44 -4.04 12.72
N VAL A 36 -0.61 -4.20 13.49
CA VAL A 36 -1.02 -3.26 14.54
C VAL A 36 -0.87 -3.93 15.89
N GLU A 37 -0.28 -3.19 16.82
CA GLU A 37 -0.08 -3.59 18.20
C GLU A 37 -0.86 -2.69 19.14
N ARG A 38 -1.45 -3.26 20.19
CA ARG A 38 -2.06 -2.51 21.29
C ARG A 38 -0.97 -2.11 22.29
N VAL A 39 -0.92 -0.82 22.63
CA VAL A 39 0.15 -0.25 23.47
C VAL A 39 0.09 -0.77 24.91
N SER A 40 -1.10 -1.10 25.42
CA SER A 40 -1.29 -1.47 26.82
C SER A 40 -0.63 -2.80 27.20
N ASP A 41 -0.61 -3.77 26.28
CA ASP A 41 -0.18 -5.15 26.52
C ASP A 41 0.82 -5.67 25.48
N GLY A 42 1.14 -4.87 24.46
CA GLY A 42 2.01 -5.26 23.36
C GLY A 42 1.40 -6.32 22.44
N LEU A 43 0.08 -6.54 22.51
CA LEU A 43 -0.57 -7.58 21.73
C LEU A 43 -0.71 -7.14 20.28
N LYS A 44 -0.22 -7.95 19.35
CA LYS A 44 -0.52 -7.81 17.92
C LYS A 44 -2.00 -8.16 17.69
N ILE A 45 -2.78 -7.16 17.29
CA ILE A 45 -4.25 -7.29 17.08
C ILE A 45 -4.65 -7.38 15.60
N TYR A 46 -3.75 -7.01 14.69
CA TYR A 46 -3.99 -7.09 13.25
C TYR A 46 -2.67 -7.29 12.51
N GLU A 47 -2.68 -8.03 11.40
CA GLU A 47 -1.53 -8.25 10.52
C GLU A 47 -2.01 -8.53 9.10
N ASP A 48 -1.39 -7.88 8.12
CA ASP A 48 -1.68 -8.13 6.72
C ASP A 48 -0.53 -7.63 5.81
N THR A 49 -0.72 -7.83 4.51
CA THR A 49 0.12 -7.29 3.44
C THR A 49 -0.70 -6.45 2.48
N PHE A 50 -0.09 -5.41 1.91
CA PHE A 50 -0.76 -4.51 0.99
C PHE A 50 0.19 -4.09 -0.12
N ARG A 51 -0.25 -4.18 -1.38
CA ARG A 51 0.48 -3.66 -2.54
C ARG A 51 -0.11 -2.31 -2.92
N GLY A 52 0.66 -1.24 -2.77
CA GLY A 52 0.17 0.10 -3.07
C GLY A 52 1.22 1.20 -2.98
N GLU A 53 0.77 2.42 -2.71
CA GLU A 53 1.60 3.61 -2.62
C GLU A 53 1.91 4.01 -1.17
N ASN A 54 0.91 3.87 -0.28
CA ASN A 54 0.99 4.33 1.10
C ASN A 54 0.06 3.55 2.05
N ILE A 55 0.46 3.47 3.32
CA ILE A 55 -0.33 3.03 4.47
C ILE A 55 -0.22 4.08 5.59
N ALA A 56 -1.35 4.48 6.17
CA ALA A 56 -1.36 5.43 7.28
C ALA A 56 -2.59 5.22 8.18
N TRP A 57 -2.58 5.82 9.36
CA TRP A 57 -3.80 5.96 10.16
C TRP A 57 -4.78 6.92 9.46
N TYR A 58 -6.02 6.49 9.32
CA TYR A 58 -7.14 7.34 8.90
C TYR A 58 -7.74 8.07 10.10
N ASP A 59 -7.95 7.32 11.19
CA ASP A 59 -8.43 7.78 12.48
C ASP A 59 -7.76 6.95 13.61
N ASN A 60 -8.30 7.00 14.83
CA ASN A 60 -7.73 6.27 15.96
C ASN A 60 -7.92 4.74 15.90
N GLN A 61 -8.74 4.22 15.00
CA GLN A 61 -9.10 2.79 14.93
C GLN A 61 -9.07 2.23 13.51
N SER A 62 -8.70 3.04 12.51
CA SER A 62 -8.76 2.63 11.10
C SER A 62 -7.50 3.02 10.35
N LEU A 63 -7.07 2.16 9.43
CA LEU A 63 -5.98 2.40 8.51
C LEU A 63 -6.53 2.79 7.14
N VAL A 64 -5.86 3.72 6.46
CA VAL A 64 -6.08 4.02 5.04
C VAL A 64 -4.97 3.41 4.21
N LEU A 65 -5.36 2.56 3.25
CA LEU A 65 -4.49 1.97 2.25
C LEU A 65 -4.69 2.70 0.92
N THR A 66 -3.62 3.31 0.40
CA THR A 66 -3.65 4.03 -0.87
C THR A 66 -3.10 3.13 -1.97
N PRO A 67 -3.92 2.62 -2.90
CA PRO A 67 -3.45 1.74 -3.96
C PRO A 67 -2.48 2.47 -4.89
N TYR A 68 -1.56 1.73 -5.48
CA TYR A 68 -0.66 2.26 -6.50
C TYR A 68 -1.45 2.47 -7.81
N VAL A 69 -1.41 3.69 -8.35
CA VAL A 69 -2.01 4.01 -9.65
C VAL A 69 -0.88 4.17 -10.67
N GLY A 70 -0.63 3.11 -11.44
CA GLY A 70 0.35 3.10 -12.54
C GLY A 70 -0.31 3.11 -13.91
N ILE A 71 0.42 3.60 -14.91
CA ILE A 71 0.08 3.41 -16.33
C ILE A 71 0.77 2.13 -16.78
N ILE A 72 0.01 1.04 -16.96
CA ILE A 72 0.55 -0.14 -17.65
C ILE A 72 0.55 0.19 -19.13
N GLN A 73 1.71 0.50 -19.68
CA GLN A 73 1.89 0.55 -21.12
C GLN A 73 1.99 -0.91 -21.59
N LYS A 74 0.86 -1.49 -22.03
CA LYS A 74 0.89 -2.77 -22.72
C LYS A 74 1.72 -2.54 -24.00
N PRO A 75 2.73 -3.36 -24.31
CA PRO A 75 3.28 -3.35 -25.65
C PRO A 75 2.13 -3.65 -26.60
N ASP A 76 1.87 -2.73 -27.51
CA ASP A 76 0.93 -2.94 -28.58
C ASP A 76 1.54 -4.03 -29.47
N ASP A 77 0.89 -5.19 -29.60
CA ASP A 77 1.26 -6.21 -30.62
C ASP A 77 1.13 -5.65 -32.05
N SER A 78 0.67 -4.40 -32.19
CA SER A 78 0.57 -3.65 -33.44
C SER A 78 1.86 -2.94 -33.87
N LEU A 79 3.04 -3.26 -33.30
CA LEU A 79 4.32 -2.92 -33.94
C LEU A 79 4.66 -3.79 -35.17
N LEU A 80 3.63 -4.16 -35.93
CA LEU A 80 3.73 -4.38 -37.36
C LEU A 80 2.84 -3.33 -38.04
N ASN A 81 3.51 -2.27 -38.52
CA ASN A 81 3.03 -1.25 -39.47
C ASN A 81 2.43 0.05 -38.89
N GLY A 82 3.29 1.08 -38.87
CA GLY A 82 3.01 2.46 -39.30
C GLY A 82 1.80 3.20 -38.71
N ASN A 83 2.08 4.18 -37.85
CA ASN A 83 1.21 5.31 -37.47
C ASN A 83 -0.15 4.93 -36.86
N GLY A 84 -0.17 4.67 -35.55
CA GLY A 84 -1.41 4.52 -34.77
C GLY A 84 -1.32 5.27 -33.44
N ASP A 85 -2.29 6.14 -33.18
CA ASP A 85 -2.42 6.89 -31.93
C ASP A 85 -2.51 5.96 -30.71
N VAL A 86 -1.58 6.13 -29.77
CA VAL A 86 -1.51 5.36 -28.52
C VAL A 86 -2.77 5.59 -27.68
N LYS A 87 -3.68 4.61 -27.67
CA LYS A 87 -4.80 4.59 -26.72
C LYS A 87 -4.28 4.22 -25.33
N LYS A 88 -4.02 5.24 -24.51
CA LYS A 88 -3.66 5.10 -23.09
C LYS A 88 -4.89 4.60 -22.30
N GLU A 89 -5.01 3.29 -22.12
CA GLU A 89 -6.00 2.73 -21.20
C GLU A 89 -5.58 3.04 -19.76
N THR A 90 -6.35 3.87 -19.07
CA THR A 90 -6.05 4.31 -17.70
C THR A 90 -6.88 3.51 -16.72
N THR A 91 -6.31 2.52 -16.04
CA THR A 91 -6.99 1.88 -14.90
C THR A 91 -6.82 2.78 -13.67
N LYS A 92 -7.64 3.83 -13.56
CA LYS A 92 -7.74 4.65 -12.33
C LYS A 92 -8.58 3.90 -11.30
N ASN A 93 -7.96 3.11 -10.45
CA ASN A 93 -8.64 2.61 -9.26
C ASN A 93 -8.33 3.56 -8.08
N ASN A 94 -9.09 4.67 -8.00
CA ASN A 94 -8.87 5.74 -7.01
C ASN A 94 -9.44 5.42 -5.62
N ASN A 95 -9.94 4.22 -5.41
CA ASN A 95 -10.65 3.87 -4.19
C ASN A 95 -9.65 3.50 -3.10
N LYS A 96 -9.30 4.49 -2.26
CA LYS A 96 -8.64 4.26 -0.97
C LYS A 96 -9.44 3.21 -0.19
N GLN A 97 -8.74 2.23 0.36
CA GLN A 97 -9.37 1.23 1.22
C GLN A 97 -9.21 1.67 2.68
N ILE A 98 -10.31 1.64 3.43
CA ILE A 98 -10.29 1.90 4.87
C ILE A 98 -10.51 0.57 5.59
N ILE A 99 -9.57 0.22 6.45
CA ILE A 99 -9.62 -1.01 7.25
C ILE A 99 -9.84 -0.63 8.71
N LYS A 100 -10.89 -1.18 9.32
CA LYS A 100 -11.14 -1.04 10.76
C LYS A 100 -10.33 -2.07 11.53
N ILE A 101 -9.69 -1.61 12.60
CA ILE A 101 -8.95 -2.44 13.55
C ILE A 101 -9.88 -2.70 14.74
N ASN A 102 -10.26 -3.96 14.93
CA ASN A 102 -11.13 -4.42 16.03
C ASN A 102 -10.31 -4.96 17.20
#